data_AF-A0A9J7NCJ0-F1
#
_entry.id   AF-A0A9J7NCJ0-F1
#
_cell.length_a   1.000
_cell.length_b   1.000
_cell.length_c   1.000
_cell.angle_alpha   90.00
_cell.angle_beta   90.00
_cell.angle_gamma   90.00
#
_symmetry.space_group_name_H-M   'P 1'
#
loop_
_entity.id
_entity.type
_entity.pdbx_description
1 polymer ?
#
loop_
_entity_poly.entity_id
_entity_poly.type
_entity_poly.pdbx_seq_one_letter_code
_entity_poly.pdbx_strand_id
1 'polypeptide(L)'
;MERERDPTAAAMEAEVAQVLRDTGSHEKALEHFTLALELDPGVLDYWALRAQANFTLKNYREAFRDCISVHKDIRPVAMWKIGGRVLSSLGQYVLSEVWLRRASRLTEGNDYEALLLFQQTRIHRFYDPLTEGTSVQVRFTKYGRAVFCTEDVAEGQELFRDTPLVSSQTDDSAKAHPACSHCAVSLLTAEDYFGMDTFRRMNKAQKAIIKKAWPKVTAYPCPHCKREKYCSLECRTHAWRQHHCHLCPSINPPAAKLYDFCAKGTTQEKGMWNSMFSPMIMARIWANILTRVKELGVKGEPTKDQWARAKEPYRRFLGFGVSGFVKQIPKMLKIMQAIFQNTEIKYKIDELEFERRYYQVACNVQSFGPPCVTWHEFVAEFHRTARPGENHRRVAQEMRGEPKDVTFGGLYALQSSLNHSCDKNVDVMDAVVDGKPGVVIRAKQPIKKGGELYTTYIDTSMQRPQRRAWLYRAYHFWCECQRCKYEGDDCSICTQCGKKARKDSPFSVCSRCHRAWYCSPQCQKVAWKAGHKKICKAWPTN
;
A
#
# COMPACT_ATOMS: atom_id res chain seq x y z
N MET A 1 51.10 -16.05 -30.93
CA MET A 1 50.28 -16.15 -32.15
C MET A 1 48.86 -15.80 -31.76
N GLU A 2 48.41 -14.59 -32.08
CA GLU A 2 46.97 -14.32 -32.11
C GLU A 2 46.38 -15.27 -33.15
N ARG A 3 45.43 -16.14 -32.76
CA ARG A 3 44.67 -16.91 -33.73
C ARG A 3 43.98 -15.89 -34.65
N GLU A 4 44.19 -16.03 -35.95
CA GLU A 4 43.52 -15.22 -36.94
C GLU A 4 42.00 -15.42 -36.79
N ARG A 5 41.23 -14.33 -36.78
CA ARG A 5 39.77 -14.43 -36.62
C ARG A 5 39.18 -15.09 -37.86
N ASP A 6 38.19 -15.94 -37.66
CA ASP A 6 37.40 -16.53 -38.75
C ASP A 6 35.92 -16.19 -38.59
N PRO A 7 35.48 -15.01 -39.09
CA PRO A 7 34.10 -14.57 -38.94
C PRO A 7 33.09 -15.50 -39.63
N THR A 8 33.48 -16.17 -40.72
CA THR A 8 32.58 -17.06 -41.46
C THR A 8 32.33 -18.35 -40.69
N ALA A 9 33.39 -18.99 -40.20
CA ALA A 9 33.24 -20.16 -39.34
C ALA A 9 32.50 -19.80 -38.04
N ALA A 10 32.83 -18.66 -37.42
CA ALA A 10 32.14 -18.20 -36.21
C ALA A 10 30.63 -18.03 -36.41
N ALA A 11 30.21 -17.47 -37.55
CA ALA A 11 28.80 -17.31 -37.90
C ALA A 11 28.09 -18.65 -38.10
N MET A 12 28.74 -19.62 -38.76
CA MET A 12 28.19 -20.97 -38.93
C MET A 12 27.98 -21.67 -37.58
N GLU A 13 28.97 -21.59 -36.69
CA GLU A 13 28.89 -22.16 -35.34
C GLU A 13 27.76 -21.51 -34.53
N ALA A 14 27.60 -20.20 -34.62
CA ALA A 14 26.51 -19.49 -33.94
C ALA A 14 25.11 -19.84 -34.49
N GLU A 15 24.98 -20.16 -35.78
CA GLU A 15 23.73 -20.61 -36.38
C GLU A 15 23.36 -22.03 -35.92
N VAL A 16 24.34 -22.95 -35.93
CA VAL A 16 24.17 -24.32 -35.38
C VAL A 16 23.76 -24.26 -33.91
N ALA A 17 24.42 -23.42 -33.11
CA ALA A 17 24.09 -23.23 -31.70
C ALA A 17 22.65 -22.75 -31.49
N GLN A 18 22.13 -21.87 -32.35
CA GLN A 18 20.74 -21.40 -32.26
C GLN A 18 19.75 -22.50 -32.57
N VAL A 19 19.98 -23.30 -33.62
CA VAL A 19 19.13 -24.47 -33.94
C VAL A 19 19.12 -25.47 -32.78
N LEU A 20 20.29 -25.75 -32.21
CA LEU A 20 20.41 -26.66 -31.05
C LEU A 20 19.69 -26.10 -29.82
N ARG A 21 19.77 -24.80 -29.57
CA ARG A 21 19.04 -24.15 -28.48
C ARG A 21 17.53 -24.28 -28.67
N ASP A 22 17.05 -24.02 -29.88
CA ASP A 22 15.61 -24.00 -30.19
C ASP A 22 15.01 -25.42 -30.19
N THR A 23 15.84 -26.44 -30.43
CA THR A 23 15.50 -27.86 -30.28
C THR A 23 15.71 -28.42 -28.86
N GLY A 24 16.12 -27.58 -27.90
CA GLY A 24 16.29 -27.94 -26.49
C GLY A 24 17.63 -28.60 -26.13
N SER A 25 18.56 -28.76 -27.08
CA SER A 25 19.91 -29.30 -26.88
C SER A 25 20.87 -28.23 -26.31
N HIS A 26 20.56 -27.73 -25.11
CA HIS A 26 21.23 -26.56 -24.52
C HIS A 26 22.74 -26.74 -24.25
N GLU A 27 23.18 -27.94 -23.89
CA GLU A 27 24.60 -28.25 -23.64
C GLU A 27 25.42 -28.15 -24.92
N LYS A 28 24.96 -28.78 -26.02
CA LYS A 28 25.60 -28.68 -27.33
C LYS A 28 25.55 -27.25 -27.88
N ALA A 29 24.43 -26.55 -27.68
CA ALA A 29 24.35 -25.14 -28.05
C ALA A 29 25.42 -24.30 -27.34
N LEU A 30 25.70 -24.58 -26.07
CA LEU A 30 26.78 -23.90 -25.32
C LEU A 30 28.16 -24.17 -25.92
N GLU A 31 28.45 -25.40 -26.33
CA GLU A 31 29.70 -25.78 -26.99
C GLU A 31 29.90 -24.98 -28.29
N HIS A 32 28.90 -24.97 -29.17
CA HIS A 32 28.95 -24.23 -30.44
C HIS A 32 29.02 -22.70 -30.22
N PHE A 33 28.31 -22.13 -29.24
CA PHE A 33 28.49 -20.71 -28.89
C PHE A 33 29.88 -20.39 -28.33
N THR A 34 30.50 -21.35 -27.63
CA THR A 34 31.88 -21.19 -27.14
C THR A 34 32.86 -21.18 -28.30
N LEU A 35 32.70 -22.10 -29.25
CA LEU A 35 33.52 -22.16 -30.45
C LEU A 35 33.37 -20.89 -31.31
N ALA A 36 32.14 -20.39 -31.51
CA ALA A 36 31.90 -19.12 -32.20
C ALA A 36 32.67 -17.95 -31.57
N LEU A 37 32.72 -17.88 -30.23
CA LEU A 37 33.48 -16.85 -29.50
C LEU A 37 35.00 -17.03 -29.57
N GLU A 38 35.49 -18.27 -29.65
CA GLU A 38 36.91 -18.55 -29.85
C GLU A 38 37.38 -18.15 -31.26
N LEU A 39 36.49 -18.30 -32.26
CA LEU A 39 36.75 -17.96 -33.67
C LEU A 39 36.63 -16.45 -33.95
N ASP A 40 35.65 -15.78 -33.35
CA ASP A 40 35.51 -14.32 -33.40
C ASP A 40 34.95 -13.72 -32.10
N PRO A 41 35.82 -13.33 -31.14
CA PRO A 41 35.38 -12.73 -29.88
C PRO A 41 34.86 -11.29 -30.04
N GLY A 42 35.00 -10.67 -31.22
CA GLY A 42 34.56 -9.30 -31.49
C GLY A 42 33.05 -9.16 -31.67
N VAL A 43 32.35 -10.25 -31.97
CA VAL A 43 30.90 -10.25 -32.16
C VAL A 43 30.19 -10.30 -30.81
N LEU A 44 29.66 -9.15 -30.38
CA LEU A 44 29.03 -8.98 -29.08
C LEU A 44 27.81 -9.90 -28.85
N ASP A 45 27.10 -10.26 -29.93
CA ASP A 45 25.92 -11.12 -29.83
C ASP A 45 26.25 -12.54 -29.38
N TYR A 46 27.42 -13.09 -29.76
CA TYR A 46 27.83 -14.43 -29.34
C TYR A 46 28.02 -14.53 -27.83
N TRP A 47 28.56 -13.49 -27.22
CA TRP A 47 28.68 -13.39 -25.76
C TRP A 47 27.30 -13.34 -25.08
N ALA A 48 26.33 -12.62 -25.64
CA ALA A 48 24.97 -12.56 -25.10
C ALA A 48 24.25 -13.91 -25.22
N LEU A 49 24.42 -14.59 -26.35
CA LEU A 49 23.85 -15.91 -26.63
C LEU A 49 24.46 -16.99 -25.73
N ARG A 50 25.78 -16.98 -25.54
CA ARG A 50 26.47 -17.89 -24.61
C ARG A 50 26.05 -17.63 -23.16
N ALA A 51 25.94 -16.37 -22.75
CA ALA A 51 25.43 -16.02 -21.42
C ALA A 51 24.01 -16.55 -21.20
N GLN A 52 23.15 -16.47 -22.23
CA GLN A 52 21.80 -17.02 -22.19
C GLN A 52 21.78 -18.55 -22.11
N ALA A 53 22.67 -19.25 -22.83
CA ALA A 53 22.81 -20.70 -22.75
C ALA A 53 23.29 -21.14 -21.36
N ASN A 54 24.33 -20.49 -20.82
CA ASN A 54 24.82 -20.70 -19.47
C ASN A 54 23.71 -20.46 -18.42
N PHE A 55 22.91 -19.39 -18.58
CA PHE A 55 21.78 -19.11 -17.69
C PHE A 55 20.72 -20.23 -17.71
N THR A 56 20.36 -20.74 -18.90
CA THR A 56 19.39 -21.84 -19.05
C THR A 56 19.89 -23.12 -18.37
N LEU A 57 21.19 -23.38 -18.46
CA LEU A 57 21.87 -24.50 -17.79
C LEU A 57 22.13 -24.25 -16.29
N LYS A 58 21.68 -23.10 -15.75
CA LYS A 58 21.91 -22.66 -14.36
C LYS A 58 23.38 -22.43 -13.99
N ASN A 59 24.26 -22.27 -14.98
CA ASN A 59 25.65 -21.85 -14.83
C ASN A 59 25.72 -20.33 -14.63
N TYR A 60 25.17 -19.85 -13.51
CA TYR A 60 24.98 -18.42 -13.27
C TYR A 60 26.30 -17.64 -13.19
N ARG A 61 27.36 -18.25 -12.69
CA ARG A 61 28.67 -17.59 -12.56
C ARG A 61 29.28 -17.33 -13.94
N GLU A 62 29.24 -18.32 -14.81
CA GLU A 62 29.73 -18.27 -16.19
C GLU A 62 28.88 -17.31 -17.02
N ALA A 63 27.56 -17.39 -16.89
CA ALA A 63 26.64 -16.44 -17.54
C ALA A 63 26.94 -14.99 -17.14
N PHE A 64 27.17 -14.71 -15.86
CA PHE A 64 27.51 -13.35 -15.42
C PHE A 64 28.91 -12.93 -15.88
N ARG A 65 29.88 -13.85 -15.89
CA ARG A 65 31.23 -13.61 -16.44
C ARG A 65 31.14 -13.15 -17.88
N ASP A 66 30.37 -13.84 -18.72
CA ASP A 66 30.13 -13.46 -20.12
C ASP A 66 29.54 -12.05 -20.24
N CYS A 67 28.61 -11.68 -19.37
CA CYS A 67 28.00 -10.35 -19.36
C CYS A 67 29.00 -9.23 -19.03
N ILE A 68 29.96 -9.47 -18.13
CA ILE A 68 30.93 -8.47 -17.68
C ILE A 68 32.21 -8.45 -18.52
N SER A 69 32.49 -9.49 -19.31
CA SER A 69 33.60 -9.53 -20.27
C SER A 69 33.49 -8.45 -21.34
N VAL A 70 32.27 -8.00 -21.67
CA VAL A 70 32.05 -6.86 -22.56
C VAL A 70 32.02 -5.56 -21.77
N HIS A 71 32.83 -4.59 -22.19
CA HIS A 71 32.92 -3.27 -21.55
C HIS A 71 31.56 -2.57 -21.54
N LYS A 72 31.23 -1.91 -20.41
CA LYS A 72 29.91 -1.31 -20.15
C LYS A 72 29.44 -0.30 -21.22
N ASP A 73 30.37 0.33 -21.92
CA ASP A 73 30.07 1.41 -22.89
C ASP A 73 29.62 0.86 -24.25
N ILE A 74 30.02 -0.37 -24.59
CA ILE A 74 29.63 -1.05 -25.84
C ILE A 74 28.67 -2.21 -25.59
N ARG A 75 28.33 -2.50 -24.32
CA ARG A 75 27.48 -3.63 -23.93
C ARG A 75 26.06 -3.50 -24.50
N PRO A 76 25.59 -4.47 -25.33
CA PRO A 76 24.26 -4.42 -25.93
C PRO A 76 23.15 -4.62 -24.89
N VAL A 77 21.92 -4.22 -25.24
CA VAL A 77 20.75 -4.32 -24.36
C VAL A 77 20.49 -5.76 -23.89
N ALA A 78 20.63 -6.74 -24.78
CA ALA A 78 20.44 -8.16 -24.47
C ALA A 78 21.35 -8.62 -23.30
N MET A 79 22.59 -8.15 -23.25
CA MET A 79 23.52 -8.43 -22.15
C MET A 79 23.10 -7.79 -20.83
N TRP A 80 22.65 -6.54 -20.87
CA TRP A 80 22.13 -5.88 -19.68
C TRP A 80 20.92 -6.63 -19.11
N LYS A 81 20.05 -7.16 -19.99
CA LYS A 81 18.90 -7.99 -19.60
C LYS A 81 19.34 -9.31 -18.95
N ILE A 82 20.16 -10.11 -19.64
CA ILE A 82 20.57 -11.42 -19.12
C ILE A 82 21.42 -11.29 -17.85
N GLY A 83 22.32 -10.30 -17.76
CA GLY A 83 23.06 -10.01 -16.53
C GLY A 83 22.13 -9.64 -15.36
N GLY A 84 21.07 -8.88 -15.63
CA GLY A 84 20.01 -8.63 -14.65
C GLY A 84 19.29 -9.90 -14.20
N ARG A 85 18.90 -10.78 -15.13
CA ARG A 85 18.26 -12.08 -14.83
C ARG A 85 19.16 -12.98 -13.97
N VAL A 86 20.44 -13.05 -14.32
CA VAL A 86 21.46 -13.81 -13.57
C VAL A 86 21.57 -13.27 -12.15
N LEU A 87 21.75 -11.95 -11.99
CA LEU A 87 21.85 -11.32 -10.67
C LEU A 87 20.59 -11.53 -9.83
N SER A 88 19.40 -11.47 -10.44
CA SER A 88 18.13 -11.75 -9.76
C SER A 88 18.07 -13.21 -9.26
N SER A 89 18.53 -14.16 -10.08
CA SER A 89 18.57 -15.59 -9.71
C SER A 89 19.59 -15.89 -8.61
N LEU A 90 20.62 -15.05 -8.47
CA LEU A 90 21.60 -15.08 -7.38
C LEU A 90 21.15 -14.31 -6.13
N GLY A 91 19.91 -13.80 -6.08
CA GLY A 91 19.40 -12.99 -4.96
C GLY A 91 20.00 -11.57 -4.88
N GLN A 92 20.78 -11.15 -5.86
CA GLN A 92 21.45 -9.84 -5.91
C GLN A 92 20.52 -8.77 -6.48
N TYR A 93 19.36 -8.55 -5.86
CA TYR A 93 18.29 -7.72 -6.41
C TYR A 93 18.67 -6.24 -6.59
N VAL A 94 19.53 -5.68 -5.73
CA VAL A 94 20.02 -4.29 -5.87
C VAL A 94 20.82 -4.13 -7.16
N LEU A 95 21.75 -5.06 -7.44
CA LEU A 95 22.56 -5.03 -8.64
C LEU A 95 21.72 -5.35 -9.88
N SER A 96 20.83 -6.34 -9.79
CA SER A 96 19.88 -6.67 -10.85
C SER A 96 19.05 -5.44 -11.25
N GLU A 97 18.54 -4.68 -10.27
CA GLU A 97 17.77 -3.45 -10.53
C GLU A 97 18.59 -2.42 -11.33
N VAL A 98 19.88 -2.27 -11.04
CA VAL A 98 20.77 -1.34 -11.78
C VAL A 98 20.95 -1.81 -13.23
N TRP A 99 21.20 -3.10 -13.43
CA TRP A 99 21.38 -3.69 -14.76
C TRP A 99 20.13 -3.57 -15.63
N LEU A 100 18.97 -3.94 -15.09
CA LEU A 100 17.69 -3.90 -15.81
C LEU A 100 17.22 -2.46 -16.05
N ARG A 101 17.49 -1.54 -15.11
CA ARG A 101 17.26 -0.11 -15.32
C ARG A 101 18.12 0.45 -16.46
N ARG A 102 19.37 -0.01 -16.60
CA ARG A 102 20.22 0.38 -17.72
C ARG A 102 19.68 -0.16 -19.04
N ALA A 103 19.29 -1.44 -19.10
CA ALA A 103 18.64 -2.04 -20.26
C ALA A 103 17.42 -1.24 -20.72
N SER A 104 16.49 -0.95 -19.79
CA SER A 104 15.28 -0.17 -20.08
C SER A 104 15.58 1.26 -20.56
N ARG A 105 16.61 1.92 -20.01
CA ARG A 105 17.00 3.28 -20.42
C ARG A 105 17.60 3.33 -21.82
N LEU A 106 18.41 2.32 -22.20
CA LEU A 106 19.03 2.26 -23.52
C LEU A 106 18.01 2.11 -24.65
N THR A 107 16.82 1.58 -24.34
CA THR A 107 15.72 1.45 -25.30
C THR A 107 14.62 2.49 -25.09
N GLU A 108 14.85 3.52 -24.25
CA GLU A 108 13.84 4.51 -23.87
C GLU A 108 12.53 3.91 -23.33
N GLY A 109 12.60 2.72 -22.72
CA GLY A 109 11.45 1.98 -22.20
C GLY A 109 10.73 1.09 -23.22
N ASN A 110 11.19 1.02 -24.47
CA ASN A 110 10.55 0.21 -25.52
C ASN A 110 10.78 -1.31 -25.38
N ASP A 111 11.82 -1.74 -24.65
CA ASP A 111 11.99 -3.16 -24.30
C ASP A 111 11.11 -3.53 -23.10
N TYR A 112 9.93 -4.08 -23.41
CA TYR A 112 8.94 -4.48 -22.41
C TYR A 112 9.44 -5.57 -21.46
N GLU A 113 10.28 -6.48 -21.95
CA GLU A 113 10.86 -7.55 -21.13
C GLU A 113 11.80 -6.95 -20.07
N ALA A 114 12.70 -6.04 -20.46
CA ALA A 114 13.58 -5.33 -19.53
C ALA A 114 12.78 -4.57 -18.47
N LEU A 115 11.70 -3.89 -18.87
CA LEU A 115 10.82 -3.17 -17.96
C LEU A 115 10.11 -4.12 -16.98
N LEU A 116 9.58 -5.25 -17.47
CA LEU A 116 8.92 -6.25 -16.64
C LEU A 116 9.88 -6.87 -15.62
N LEU A 117 11.05 -7.32 -16.07
CA LEU A 117 12.10 -7.87 -15.20
C LEU A 117 12.55 -6.85 -14.16
N PHE A 118 12.68 -5.57 -14.53
CA PHE A 118 13.02 -4.49 -13.61
C PHE A 118 11.95 -4.35 -12.51
N GLN A 119 10.66 -4.37 -12.87
CA GLN A 119 9.58 -4.30 -11.88
C GLN A 119 9.56 -5.54 -10.98
N GLN A 120 9.67 -6.74 -11.54
CA GLN A 120 9.71 -8.00 -10.78
C GLN A 120 10.87 -8.00 -9.76
N THR A 121 12.07 -7.65 -10.19
CA THR A 121 13.26 -7.54 -9.32
C THR A 121 13.02 -6.55 -8.19
N ARG A 122 12.40 -5.41 -8.50
CA ARG A 122 12.10 -4.38 -7.51
C ARG A 122 11.03 -4.83 -6.50
N ILE A 123 10.08 -5.66 -6.92
CA ILE A 123 9.12 -6.28 -5.99
C ILE A 123 9.83 -7.20 -5.02
N HIS A 124 10.67 -8.12 -5.51
CA HIS A 124 11.45 -9.01 -4.65
C HIS A 124 12.24 -8.23 -3.60
N ARG A 125 13.02 -7.24 -4.04
CA ARG A 125 13.82 -6.39 -3.16
C ARG A 125 13.01 -5.68 -2.06
N PHE A 126 11.78 -5.29 -2.35
CA PHE A 126 10.97 -4.47 -1.43
C PHE A 126 10.08 -5.28 -0.51
N TYR A 127 9.66 -6.47 -0.94
CA TYR A 127 8.56 -7.19 -0.32
C TYR A 127 8.95 -8.56 0.22
N ASP A 128 10.01 -9.18 -0.30
CA ASP A 128 10.46 -10.47 0.24
C ASP A 128 10.84 -10.33 1.73
N PRO A 129 11.58 -9.29 2.19
CA PRO A 129 11.83 -9.09 3.62
C PRO A 129 10.58 -8.82 4.46
N LEU A 130 9.48 -8.37 3.85
CA LEU A 130 8.21 -8.11 4.56
C LEU A 130 7.31 -9.35 4.64
N THR A 131 7.63 -10.38 3.87
CA THR A 131 6.82 -11.60 3.74
C THR A 131 7.58 -12.85 4.22
N GLU A 132 8.81 -12.68 4.68
CA GLU A 132 9.60 -13.72 5.31
C GLU A 132 8.86 -14.32 6.52
N GLY A 133 8.77 -15.66 6.56
CA GLY A 133 8.04 -16.38 7.60
C GLY A 133 6.51 -16.29 7.53
N THR A 134 5.93 -15.69 6.48
CA THR A 134 4.47 -15.59 6.28
C THR A 134 3.96 -16.55 5.21
N SER A 135 2.65 -16.80 5.19
CA SER A 135 1.97 -17.62 4.16
C SER A 135 1.70 -16.87 2.84
N VAL A 136 2.37 -15.74 2.61
CA VAL A 136 2.11 -14.85 1.47
C VAL A 136 3.39 -14.42 0.77
N GLN A 137 3.26 -13.95 -0.47
CA GLN A 137 4.32 -13.28 -1.20
C GLN A 137 3.74 -12.20 -2.12
N VAL A 138 4.51 -11.16 -2.40
CA VAL A 138 4.10 -10.13 -3.38
C VAL A 138 4.69 -10.46 -4.75
N ARG A 139 3.87 -10.35 -5.79
CA ARG A 139 4.28 -10.57 -7.18
C ARG A 139 3.89 -9.37 -8.04
N PHE A 140 4.60 -9.18 -9.16
CA PHE A 140 4.20 -8.23 -10.19
C PHE A 140 3.37 -8.93 -11.26
N THR A 141 2.22 -8.37 -11.59
CA THR A 141 1.22 -8.89 -12.54
C THR A 141 0.89 -7.81 -13.57
N LYS A 142 0.05 -8.15 -14.56
CA LYS A 142 -0.50 -7.15 -15.49
C LYS A 142 -1.34 -6.05 -14.83
N TYR A 143 -1.82 -6.27 -13.60
CA TYR A 143 -2.55 -5.29 -12.80
C TYR A 143 -1.63 -4.56 -11.79
N GLY A 144 -0.31 -4.70 -11.94
CA GLY A 144 0.67 -4.20 -10.99
C GLY A 144 0.93 -5.21 -9.88
N ARG A 145 1.16 -4.73 -8.67
CA ARG A 145 1.49 -5.59 -7.53
C ARG A 145 0.27 -6.35 -7.05
N ALA A 146 0.49 -7.55 -6.57
CA ALA A 146 -0.54 -8.40 -6.02
C ALA A 146 0.05 -9.32 -4.95
N VAL A 147 -0.74 -9.65 -3.93
CA VAL A 147 -0.34 -10.56 -2.86
C VAL A 147 -0.93 -11.93 -3.15
N PHE A 148 -0.12 -12.98 -3.05
CA PHE A 148 -0.51 -14.37 -3.33
C PHE A 148 -0.19 -15.28 -2.15
N CYS A 149 -1.02 -16.30 -1.92
CA CYS A 149 -0.71 -17.35 -0.96
C CYS A 149 0.45 -18.24 -1.44
N THR A 150 1.38 -18.57 -0.55
CA THR A 150 2.47 -19.52 -0.81
C THR A 150 2.07 -20.97 -0.51
N GLU A 151 0.95 -21.17 0.20
CA GLU A 151 0.38 -22.45 0.62
C GLU A 151 -1.16 -22.42 0.61
N ASP A 152 -1.78 -23.57 0.89
CA ASP A 152 -3.23 -23.65 1.11
C ASP A 152 -3.58 -23.01 2.46
N VAL A 153 -4.59 -22.14 2.47
CA VAL A 153 -4.99 -21.32 3.61
C VAL A 153 -6.42 -21.67 4.01
N ALA A 154 -6.65 -21.88 5.30
CA ALA A 154 -7.97 -22.14 5.85
C ALA A 154 -8.77 -20.84 6.09
N GLU A 155 -10.09 -20.94 6.17
CA GLU A 155 -10.93 -19.81 6.60
C GLU A 155 -10.56 -19.36 8.03
N GLY A 156 -10.53 -18.04 8.25
CA GLY A 156 -10.16 -17.43 9.53
C GLY A 156 -8.65 -17.38 9.80
N GLN A 157 -7.82 -18.08 9.01
CA GLN A 157 -6.37 -18.08 9.20
C GLN A 157 -5.78 -16.68 9.04
N GLU A 158 -4.87 -16.34 9.96
CA GLU A 158 -4.06 -15.14 9.89
C GLU A 158 -2.97 -15.29 8.82
N LEU A 159 -2.90 -14.32 7.92
CA LEU A 159 -1.98 -14.35 6.78
C LEU A 159 -0.73 -13.52 7.07
N PHE A 160 -0.92 -12.30 7.57
CA PHE A 160 0.17 -11.43 8.02
C PHE A 160 -0.38 -10.26 8.87
N ARG A 161 0.54 -9.59 9.57
CA ARG A 161 0.31 -8.33 10.28
C ARG A 161 1.13 -7.22 9.65
N ASP A 162 0.69 -5.98 9.78
CA ASP A 162 1.38 -4.81 9.22
C ASP A 162 1.25 -3.60 10.16
N THR A 163 2.25 -2.71 10.13
CA THR A 163 2.28 -1.47 10.90
C THR A 163 2.41 -0.27 9.96
N PRO A 164 1.81 0.89 10.29
CA PRO A 164 1.83 2.02 9.39
C PRO A 164 3.21 2.66 9.34
N LEU A 165 3.76 2.84 8.14
CA LEU A 165 4.99 3.61 7.90
C LEU A 165 4.82 5.09 8.31
N VAL A 166 3.61 5.61 8.10
CA VAL A 166 3.18 6.93 8.53
C VAL A 166 1.69 6.88 8.80
N SER A 167 1.25 7.59 9.83
CA SER A 167 -0.16 7.70 10.19
C SER A 167 -0.49 9.10 10.70
N SER A 168 -1.77 9.44 10.68
CA SER A 168 -2.32 10.56 11.44
C SER A 168 -3.75 10.26 11.85
N GLN A 169 -4.17 10.80 12.99
CA GLN A 169 -5.57 10.75 13.40
C GLN A 169 -6.43 11.47 12.36
N THR A 170 -7.64 10.98 12.10
CA THR A 170 -8.59 11.75 11.28
C THR A 170 -9.06 12.97 12.08
N ASP A 171 -9.37 14.06 11.39
CA ASP A 171 -9.62 15.35 12.05
C ASP A 171 -10.86 15.27 12.97
N ASP A 172 -11.92 14.58 12.55
CA ASP A 172 -13.14 14.32 13.32
C ASP A 172 -12.86 13.46 14.57
N SER A 173 -12.02 12.43 14.42
CA SER A 173 -11.56 11.58 15.52
C SER A 173 -10.73 12.37 16.52
N ALA A 174 -9.80 13.21 16.07
CA ALA A 174 -8.94 14.03 16.93
C ALA A 174 -9.73 15.04 17.77
N LYS A 175 -10.85 15.53 17.25
CA LYS A 175 -11.77 16.41 17.98
C LYS A 175 -12.56 15.67 19.06
N ALA A 176 -12.88 14.40 18.82
CA ALA A 176 -13.74 13.61 19.70
C ALA A 176 -12.97 12.79 20.74
N HIS A 177 -11.81 12.24 20.38
CA HIS A 177 -11.07 11.27 21.19
C HIS A 177 -9.58 11.61 21.20
N PRO A 178 -8.98 11.94 22.35
CA PRO A 178 -7.54 12.16 22.42
C PRO A 178 -6.80 10.83 22.23
N ALA A 179 -5.74 10.86 21.41
CA ALA A 179 -4.91 9.70 21.13
C ALA A 179 -3.43 10.08 21.03
N CYS A 180 -2.56 9.07 21.15
CA CYS A 180 -1.13 9.23 20.96
C CYS A 180 -0.86 9.67 19.52
N SER A 181 -0.26 10.85 19.36
CA SER A 181 0.04 11.41 18.04
C SER A 181 1.05 10.58 17.23
N HIS A 182 1.71 9.58 17.83
CA HIS A 182 2.65 8.68 17.15
C HIS A 182 2.04 7.32 16.78
N CYS A 183 1.47 6.60 17.74
CA CYS A 183 1.08 5.20 17.57
C CYS A 183 -0.42 4.94 17.63
N ALA A 184 -1.26 5.98 17.68
CA ALA A 184 -2.73 5.87 17.75
C ALA A 184 -3.34 5.34 19.05
N VAL A 185 -2.55 4.84 20.02
CA VAL A 185 -3.06 4.39 21.33
C VAL A 185 -3.94 5.47 21.97
N SER A 186 -5.14 5.09 22.41
CA SER A 186 -6.09 5.99 23.05
C SER A 186 -5.49 6.64 24.29
N LEU A 187 -5.69 7.95 24.42
CA LEU A 187 -5.36 8.74 25.60
C LEU A 187 -6.63 9.21 26.35
N LEU A 188 -7.76 8.54 26.09
CA LEU A 188 -9.05 8.89 26.68
C LEU A 188 -9.00 8.81 28.21
N THR A 189 -9.18 9.95 28.86
CA THR A 189 -9.31 10.02 30.32
C THR A 189 -10.78 9.86 30.73
N ALA A 190 -11.01 9.56 32.02
CA ALA A 190 -12.35 9.57 32.58
C ALA A 190 -13.03 10.95 32.43
N GLU A 191 -12.27 12.04 32.55
CA GLU A 191 -12.77 13.40 32.36
C GLU A 191 -13.27 13.64 30.92
N ASP A 192 -12.52 13.13 29.93
CA ASP A 192 -12.91 13.21 28.53
C ASP A 192 -14.20 12.42 28.27
N TYR A 193 -14.32 11.20 28.82
CA TYR A 193 -15.47 10.32 28.63
C TYR A 193 -16.77 10.83 29.26
N PHE A 194 -16.74 11.15 30.56
CA PHE A 194 -17.93 11.65 31.27
C PHE A 194 -18.27 13.10 30.89
N GLY A 195 -17.31 13.82 30.31
CA GLY A 195 -17.38 15.25 30.04
C GLY A 195 -17.01 16.06 31.28
N MET A 196 -16.27 17.14 31.06
CA MET A 196 -15.68 17.96 32.12
C MET A 196 -16.70 18.45 33.17
N ASP A 197 -17.88 18.91 32.74
CA ASP A 197 -18.90 19.44 33.66
C ASP A 197 -19.57 18.34 34.49
N THR A 198 -19.86 17.18 33.89
CA THR A 198 -20.38 16.02 34.61
C THR A 198 -19.37 15.53 35.64
N PHE A 199 -18.13 15.30 35.19
CA PHE A 199 -17.08 14.77 36.04
C PHE A 199 -16.76 15.71 37.21
N ARG A 200 -16.77 17.04 36.99
CA ARG A 200 -16.59 18.02 38.07
C ARG A 200 -17.68 17.95 39.13
N ARG A 201 -18.95 17.80 38.72
CA ARG A 201 -20.11 17.69 39.63
C ARG A 201 -20.13 16.40 40.45
N MET A 202 -19.41 15.36 40.03
CA MET A 202 -19.34 14.11 40.79
C MET A 202 -18.67 14.32 42.16
N ASN A 203 -19.24 13.67 43.17
CA ASN A 203 -18.72 13.69 44.54
C ASN A 203 -17.44 12.85 44.67
N LYS A 204 -16.77 12.94 45.83
CA LYS A 204 -15.51 12.25 46.10
C LYS A 204 -15.61 10.72 45.98
N ALA A 205 -16.74 10.13 46.40
CA ALA A 205 -16.96 8.69 46.35
C ALA A 205 -17.16 8.19 44.90
N GLN A 206 -17.93 8.92 44.09
CA GLN A 206 -18.11 8.64 42.66
C GLN A 206 -16.78 8.72 41.90
N LYS A 207 -16.00 9.79 42.14
CA LYS A 207 -14.65 9.94 41.56
C LYS A 207 -13.69 8.82 41.99
N ALA A 208 -13.80 8.33 43.22
CA ALA A 208 -12.98 7.22 43.70
C ALA A 208 -13.33 5.89 43.03
N ILE A 209 -14.63 5.62 42.78
CA ILE A 209 -15.09 4.47 42.01
C ILE A 209 -14.50 4.52 40.60
N ILE A 210 -14.63 5.67 39.92
CA ILE A 210 -14.12 5.83 38.56
C ILE A 210 -12.59 5.71 38.53
N LYS A 211 -11.87 6.37 39.43
CA LYS A 211 -10.40 6.31 39.49
C LYS A 211 -9.87 4.89 39.73
N LYS A 212 -10.62 4.07 40.48
CA LYS A 212 -10.26 2.67 40.73
C LYS A 212 -10.48 1.81 39.50
N ALA A 213 -11.57 2.06 38.76
CA ALA A 213 -11.94 1.26 37.60
C ALA A 213 -11.27 1.70 36.29
N TRP A 214 -10.97 2.99 36.13
CA TRP A 214 -10.43 3.55 34.89
C TRP A 214 -8.94 3.22 34.75
N PRO A 215 -8.49 2.64 33.62
CA PRO A 215 -7.08 2.32 33.40
C PRO A 215 -6.18 3.56 33.51
N LYS A 216 -4.97 3.39 34.04
CA LYS A 216 -4.04 4.51 34.21
C LYS A 216 -3.48 4.95 32.87
N VAL A 217 -4.07 5.99 32.30
CA VAL A 217 -3.57 6.67 31.11
C VAL A 217 -2.59 7.78 31.51
N THR A 218 -1.35 7.69 31.05
CA THR A 218 -0.34 8.74 31.25
C THR A 218 -0.03 9.40 29.91
N ALA A 219 -0.34 10.68 29.77
CA ALA A 219 -0.03 11.46 28.58
C ALA A 219 1.30 12.21 28.74
N TYR A 220 2.18 12.05 27.77
CA TYR A 220 3.46 12.75 27.68
C TYR A 220 3.32 13.87 26.64
N PRO A 221 3.15 15.14 27.04
CA PRO A 221 3.05 16.24 26.08
C PRO A 221 4.40 16.52 25.41
N CYS A 222 4.34 17.12 24.22
CA CYS A 222 5.51 17.76 23.62
C CYS A 222 6.06 18.85 24.59
N PRO A 223 7.38 18.92 24.82
CA PRO A 223 7.97 19.93 25.69
C PRO A 223 7.95 21.35 25.10
N HIS A 224 7.71 21.48 23.79
CA HIS A 224 7.76 22.76 23.09
C HIS A 224 6.38 23.33 22.76
N CYS A 225 5.41 22.49 22.41
CA CYS A 225 4.07 22.92 22.02
C CYS A 225 2.96 22.22 22.80
N LYS A 226 1.75 22.79 22.74
CA LYS A 226 0.56 22.24 23.40
C LYS A 226 -0.31 21.39 22.44
N ARG A 227 0.16 21.10 21.22
CA ARG A 227 -0.67 20.48 20.16
C ARG A 227 -0.60 18.95 20.10
N GLU A 228 0.52 18.33 20.46
CA GLU A 228 0.68 16.86 20.41
C GLU A 228 0.95 16.26 21.80
N LYS A 229 0.41 15.06 22.01
CA LYS A 229 0.57 14.23 23.23
C LYS A 229 0.86 12.79 22.83
N TYR A 230 1.58 12.07 23.68
CA TYR A 230 2.04 10.70 23.40
C TYR A 230 1.75 9.78 24.58
N CYS A 231 1.61 8.47 24.35
CA CYS A 231 1.38 7.48 25.40
C CYS A 231 2.63 7.10 26.19
N SER A 232 3.82 7.40 25.66
CA SER A 232 5.10 7.09 26.31
C SER A 232 6.18 8.09 25.92
N LEU A 233 7.25 8.16 26.73
CA LEU A 233 8.47 8.89 26.39
C LEU A 233 9.09 8.38 25.10
N GLU A 234 9.04 7.06 24.87
CA GLU A 234 9.50 6.44 23.63
C GLU A 234 8.72 6.98 22.42
N CYS A 235 7.38 6.99 22.47
CA CYS A 235 6.56 7.52 21.38
C CYS A 235 6.82 9.00 21.10
N ARG A 236 7.00 9.80 22.16
CA ARG A 236 7.37 11.22 22.04
C ARG A 236 8.71 11.40 21.33
N THR A 237 9.72 10.62 21.74
CA THR A 237 11.06 10.68 21.15
C THR A 237 11.06 10.24 19.68
N HIS A 238 10.35 9.16 19.35
CA HIS A 238 10.24 8.69 17.97
C HIS A 238 9.50 9.70 17.08
N ALA A 239 8.37 10.25 17.53
CA ALA A 239 7.65 11.29 16.79
C ALA A 239 8.53 12.51 16.55
N TRP A 240 9.27 12.98 17.56
CA TRP A 240 10.23 14.08 17.42
C TRP A 240 11.29 13.79 16.36
N ARG A 241 11.94 12.62 16.46
CA ARG A 241 12.98 12.20 15.52
C ARG A 241 12.45 12.08 14.10
N GLN A 242 11.24 11.58 13.91
CA GLN A 242 10.69 11.32 12.57
C GLN A 242 10.11 12.56 11.90
N HIS A 243 9.16 13.25 12.54
CA HIS A 243 8.40 14.33 11.89
C HIS A 243 8.15 15.55 12.76
N HIS A 244 7.92 15.39 14.07
CA HIS A 244 7.45 16.49 14.90
C HIS A 244 8.50 17.59 15.09
N CYS A 245 9.80 17.30 15.01
CA CYS A 245 10.83 18.35 15.03
C CYS A 245 10.68 19.37 13.88
N HIS A 246 10.09 18.96 12.75
CA HIS A 246 9.80 19.83 11.60
C HIS A 246 8.41 20.45 11.64
N LEU A 247 7.47 19.84 12.38
CA LEU A 247 6.06 20.23 12.39
C LEU A 247 5.61 20.87 13.71
N CYS A 248 6.46 20.90 14.74
CA CYS A 248 6.12 21.50 16.02
C CYS A 248 5.85 23.01 15.82
N PRO A 249 4.63 23.52 16.08
CA PRO A 249 4.28 24.91 15.77
C PRO A 249 5.05 25.93 16.61
N SER A 250 5.59 25.54 17.77
CA SER A 250 6.48 26.42 18.55
C SER A 250 7.89 26.54 17.96
N ILE A 251 8.30 25.59 17.10
CA ILE A 251 9.60 25.60 16.42
C ILE A 251 9.45 26.05 14.96
N ASN A 252 8.37 25.64 14.31
CA ASN A 252 8.01 25.99 12.94
C ASN A 252 6.63 26.68 12.93
N PRO A 253 6.55 28.00 13.19
CA PRO A 253 5.27 28.74 13.32
C PRO A 253 4.30 28.56 12.14
N PRO A 254 4.73 28.50 10.87
CA PRO A 254 3.85 28.15 9.75
C PRO A 254 3.01 26.88 9.94
N ALA A 255 3.51 25.88 10.68
CA ALA A 255 2.77 24.65 10.95
C ALA A 255 1.51 24.87 11.78
N ALA A 256 1.43 25.95 12.56
CA ALA A 256 0.24 26.27 13.36
C ALA A 256 -1.05 26.30 12.52
N LYS A 257 -0.99 26.84 11.29
CA LYS A 257 -2.14 26.90 10.38
C LYS A 257 -2.67 25.52 9.99
N LEU A 258 -1.79 24.53 9.86
CA LEU A 258 -2.19 23.15 9.59
C LEU A 258 -2.87 22.53 10.81
N TYR A 259 -2.31 22.72 12.01
CA TYR A 259 -2.94 22.24 13.24
C TYR A 259 -4.28 22.91 13.50
N ASP A 260 -4.40 24.22 13.24
CA ASP A 260 -5.66 24.96 13.38
C ASP A 260 -6.73 24.45 12.44
N PHE A 261 -6.35 24.10 11.21
CA PHE A 261 -7.26 23.44 10.28
C PHE A 261 -7.72 22.07 10.80
N CYS A 262 -6.78 21.19 11.17
CA CYS A 262 -7.10 19.84 11.64
C CYS A 262 -7.98 19.87 12.92
N ALA A 263 -7.73 20.83 13.82
CA ALA A 263 -8.50 20.99 15.06
C ALA A 263 -9.98 21.36 14.84
N LYS A 264 -10.39 21.82 13.65
CA LYS A 264 -11.81 22.07 13.34
C LYS A 264 -12.63 20.77 13.36
N GLY A 265 -11.99 19.64 13.07
CA GLY A 265 -12.62 18.33 12.96
C GLY A 265 -13.48 18.15 11.71
N THR A 266 -13.15 18.85 10.62
CA THR A 266 -13.77 18.68 9.31
C THR A 266 -12.70 18.55 8.25
N THR A 267 -12.88 17.60 7.34
CA THR A 267 -11.98 17.39 6.20
C THR A 267 -12.54 17.94 4.89
N GLN A 268 -13.68 18.63 4.95
CA GLN A 268 -14.39 19.19 3.80
C GLN A 268 -14.56 20.71 3.97
N GLU A 269 -13.60 21.47 3.45
CA GLU A 269 -13.60 22.93 3.41
C GLU A 269 -13.17 23.41 2.01
N LYS A 270 -14.08 24.12 1.33
CA LYS A 270 -13.88 24.59 -0.05
C LYS A 270 -12.60 25.41 -0.20
N GLY A 271 -11.76 25.04 -1.17
CA GLY A 271 -10.49 25.73 -1.43
C GLY A 271 -9.37 25.39 -0.43
N MET A 272 -9.66 24.57 0.59
CA MET A 272 -8.72 24.18 1.63
C MET A 272 -8.45 22.67 1.60
N TRP A 273 -9.47 21.83 1.77
CA TRP A 273 -9.32 20.38 1.79
C TRP A 273 -10.65 19.70 1.48
N ASN A 274 -10.64 18.58 0.75
CA ASN A 274 -11.87 17.89 0.31
C ASN A 274 -11.71 16.36 0.28
N SER A 275 -10.87 15.80 1.16
CA SER A 275 -10.55 14.38 1.22
C SER A 275 -10.90 13.76 2.56
N MET A 276 -11.11 12.45 2.64
CA MET A 276 -11.53 11.80 3.88
C MET A 276 -10.40 11.65 4.92
N PHE A 277 -9.14 11.71 4.48
CA PHE A 277 -7.99 11.64 5.38
C PHE A 277 -7.51 13.04 5.79
N SER A 278 -6.84 13.13 6.95
CA SER A 278 -6.27 14.38 7.45
C SER A 278 -5.09 14.84 6.57
N PRO A 279 -4.97 16.14 6.21
CA PRO A 279 -3.80 16.65 5.51
C PRO A 279 -2.50 16.51 6.32
N MET A 280 -2.60 16.27 7.64
CA MET A 280 -1.44 16.05 8.51
C MET A 280 -0.57 14.87 8.06
N ILE A 281 -1.15 13.81 7.51
CA ILE A 281 -0.37 12.65 7.05
C ILE A 281 0.60 13.03 5.91
N MET A 282 0.22 13.95 5.02
CA MET A 282 1.09 14.45 3.96
C MET A 282 2.24 15.28 4.52
N ALA A 283 1.96 16.14 5.50
CA ALA A 283 2.99 16.87 6.22
C ALA A 283 3.99 15.92 6.88
N ARG A 284 3.51 14.84 7.52
CA ARG A 284 4.38 13.82 8.13
C ARG A 284 5.24 13.08 7.11
N ILE A 285 4.72 12.81 5.90
CA ILE A 285 5.53 12.22 4.80
C ILE A 285 6.71 13.13 4.45
N TRP A 286 6.46 14.41 4.19
CA TRP A 286 7.54 15.35 3.85
C TRP A 286 8.52 15.56 5.01
N ALA A 287 8.02 15.65 6.24
CA ALA A 287 8.86 15.77 7.43
C ALA A 287 9.76 14.53 7.63
N ASN A 288 9.23 13.32 7.45
CA ASN A 288 10.02 12.09 7.50
C ASN A 288 11.08 12.05 6.39
N ILE A 289 10.76 12.51 5.19
CA ILE A 289 11.74 12.63 4.10
C ILE A 289 12.88 13.58 4.50
N LEU A 290 12.57 14.74 5.09
CA LEU A 290 13.58 15.70 5.54
C LEU A 290 14.49 15.12 6.63
N THR A 291 13.91 14.49 7.63
CA THR A 291 14.66 13.77 8.67
C THR A 291 15.59 12.75 8.03
N ARG A 292 15.09 11.94 7.09
CA ARG A 292 15.91 10.92 6.44
C ARG A 292 17.06 11.51 5.64
N VAL A 293 16.87 12.68 5.02
CA VAL A 293 17.97 13.42 4.39
C VAL A 293 19.00 13.84 5.44
N LYS A 294 18.58 14.39 6.59
CA LYS A 294 19.52 14.76 7.67
C LYS A 294 20.34 13.56 8.16
N GLU A 295 19.71 12.41 8.35
CA GLU A 295 20.38 11.16 8.75
C GLU A 295 21.43 10.67 7.75
N LEU A 296 21.32 11.04 6.47
CA LEU A 296 22.34 10.72 5.45
C LEU A 296 23.60 11.59 5.57
N GLY A 297 23.68 12.48 6.57
CA GLY A 297 24.88 13.27 6.86
C GLY A 297 25.16 14.35 5.81
N VAL A 298 24.11 14.98 5.27
CA VAL A 298 24.27 16.00 4.22
C VAL A 298 25.03 17.21 4.75
N LYS A 299 26.12 17.57 4.06
CA LYS A 299 26.82 18.85 4.21
C LYS A 299 26.44 19.74 3.03
N GLY A 300 25.63 20.77 3.25
CA GLY A 300 25.14 21.67 2.18
C GLY A 300 23.84 21.20 1.52
N GLU A 301 23.67 21.44 0.21
CA GLU A 301 22.46 21.05 -0.52
C GLU A 301 22.41 19.52 -0.78
N PRO A 302 21.27 18.83 -0.51
CA PRO A 302 21.19 17.39 -0.74
C PRO A 302 21.24 17.01 -2.22
N THR A 303 22.03 15.99 -2.55
CA THR A 303 22.17 15.47 -3.91
C THR A 303 20.91 14.74 -4.39
N LYS A 304 20.82 14.51 -5.71
CA LYS A 304 19.73 13.74 -6.32
C LYS A 304 19.61 12.32 -5.75
N ASP A 305 20.74 11.68 -5.42
CA ASP A 305 20.75 10.34 -4.82
C ASP A 305 20.24 10.36 -3.37
N GLN A 306 20.66 11.34 -2.58
CA GLN A 306 20.19 11.51 -1.20
C GLN A 306 18.68 11.73 -1.16
N TRP A 307 18.14 12.58 -2.03
CA TRP A 307 16.68 12.72 -2.18
C TRP A 307 16.02 11.42 -2.64
N ALA A 308 16.64 10.68 -3.57
CA ALA A 308 16.10 9.42 -4.05
C ALA A 308 16.00 8.38 -2.94
N ARG A 309 17.01 8.27 -2.08
CA ARG A 309 17.07 7.40 -0.91
C ARG A 309 16.07 7.83 0.17
N ALA A 310 15.97 9.13 0.46
CA ALA A 310 15.02 9.62 1.46
C ALA A 310 13.55 9.43 1.04
N LYS A 311 13.24 9.52 -0.25
CA LYS A 311 11.90 9.28 -0.80
C LYS A 311 11.59 7.78 -0.98
N GLU A 312 12.58 6.90 -0.89
CA GLU A 312 12.49 5.49 -1.24
C GLU A 312 11.35 4.75 -0.51
N PRO A 313 11.14 4.92 0.82
CA PRO A 313 10.09 4.18 1.54
C PRO A 313 8.69 4.44 0.96
N TYR A 314 8.47 5.64 0.44
CA TYR A 314 7.19 6.05 -0.13
C TYR A 314 7.00 5.64 -1.59
N ARG A 315 8.05 5.17 -2.28
CA ARG A 315 7.94 4.73 -3.69
C ARG A 315 7.13 3.44 -3.85
N ARG A 316 6.75 2.81 -2.75
CA ARG A 316 5.84 1.67 -2.66
C ARG A 316 4.36 2.09 -2.71
N PHE A 317 4.03 3.37 -2.64
CA PHE A 317 2.62 3.79 -2.71
C PHE A 317 2.30 4.36 -4.08
N LEU A 318 1.13 4.00 -4.60
CA LEU A 318 0.65 4.49 -5.89
C LEU A 318 0.41 6.00 -5.80
N GLY A 319 1.19 6.80 -6.53
CA GLY A 319 1.13 8.26 -6.54
C GLY A 319 0.59 8.85 -7.83
N PHE A 320 -0.30 8.14 -8.53
CA PHE A 320 -0.84 8.54 -9.83
C PHE A 320 -2.34 8.81 -9.74
N GLY A 321 -2.78 9.90 -10.37
CA GLY A 321 -4.18 10.21 -10.58
C GLY A 321 -4.40 11.41 -11.50
N VAL A 322 -5.63 11.91 -11.56
CA VAL A 322 -6.01 13.02 -12.46
C VAL A 322 -5.34 14.33 -12.01
N SER A 323 -4.68 15.01 -12.94
CA SER A 323 -4.03 16.30 -12.66
C SER A 323 -5.05 17.42 -12.41
N GLY A 324 -4.67 18.41 -11.62
CA GLY A 324 -5.51 19.58 -11.31
C GLY A 324 -6.33 19.44 -10.03
N PHE A 325 -6.12 18.40 -9.22
CA PHE A 325 -6.69 18.30 -7.89
C PHE A 325 -6.25 19.48 -7.00
N VAL A 326 -4.98 19.86 -7.06
CA VAL A 326 -4.43 20.93 -6.22
C VAL A 326 -5.11 22.29 -6.48
N LYS A 327 -5.62 22.51 -7.71
CA LYS A 327 -6.37 23.72 -8.08
C LYS A 327 -7.68 23.87 -7.31
N GLN A 328 -8.24 22.77 -6.78
CA GLN A 328 -9.44 22.79 -5.94
C GLN A 328 -9.14 23.15 -4.48
N ILE A 329 -7.87 23.04 -4.06
CA ILE A 329 -7.43 23.23 -2.67
C ILE A 329 -6.16 24.11 -2.55
N PRO A 330 -6.09 25.27 -3.23
CA PRO A 330 -4.86 26.06 -3.34
C PRO A 330 -4.35 26.59 -1.99
N LYS A 331 -5.22 26.73 -0.99
CA LYS A 331 -4.82 27.22 0.35
C LYS A 331 -3.95 26.19 1.08
N MET A 332 -4.25 24.89 0.96
CA MET A 332 -3.46 23.86 1.62
C MET A 332 -2.07 23.70 1.01
N LEU A 333 -1.95 23.84 -0.32
CA LEU A 333 -0.63 23.90 -0.98
C LEU A 333 0.23 25.01 -0.36
N LYS A 334 -0.32 26.22 -0.20
CA LYS A 334 0.40 27.35 0.40
C LYS A 334 0.82 27.09 1.84
N ILE A 335 -0.02 26.42 2.64
CA ILE A 335 0.33 26.01 4.01
C ILE A 335 1.52 25.04 3.99
N MET A 336 1.46 23.99 3.17
CA MET A 336 2.55 23.01 3.06
C MET A 336 3.85 23.68 2.57
N GLN A 337 3.78 24.53 1.55
CA GLN A 337 4.93 25.30 1.09
C GLN A 337 5.54 26.14 2.20
N ALA A 338 4.73 26.89 2.96
CA ALA A 338 5.23 27.71 4.06
C ALA A 338 5.92 26.88 5.16
N ILE A 339 5.36 25.71 5.50
CA ILE A 339 5.95 24.78 6.48
C ILE A 339 7.34 24.32 6.04
N PHE A 340 7.47 23.86 4.79
CA PHE A 340 8.69 23.20 4.27
C PHE A 340 9.70 24.15 3.62
N GLN A 341 9.37 25.45 3.53
CA GLN A 341 10.33 26.52 3.31
C GLN A 341 10.92 27.07 4.62
N ASN A 342 10.25 26.82 5.76
CA ASN A 342 10.70 27.22 7.09
C ASN A 342 11.37 26.05 7.85
N THR A 343 12.14 25.23 7.14
CA THR A 343 12.96 24.16 7.69
C THR A 343 14.41 24.38 7.31
N GLU A 344 15.34 23.86 8.13
CA GLU A 344 16.79 23.94 7.89
C GLU A 344 17.16 23.47 6.47
N ILE A 345 16.63 22.30 6.07
CA ILE A 345 16.69 21.82 4.68
C ILE A 345 15.38 22.23 4.01
N LYS A 346 15.46 23.14 3.05
CA LYS A 346 14.28 23.59 2.28
C LYS A 346 13.83 22.50 1.33
N TYR A 347 12.53 22.22 1.31
CA TYR A 347 11.93 21.28 0.36
C TYR A 347 10.96 22.01 -0.56
N LYS A 348 11.24 21.98 -1.87
CA LYS A 348 10.35 22.58 -2.88
C LYS A 348 9.13 21.68 -3.09
N ILE A 349 7.96 22.20 -2.76
CA ILE A 349 6.65 21.56 -3.04
C ILE A 349 5.98 22.36 -4.15
N ASP A 350 6.13 21.90 -5.38
CA ASP A 350 5.34 22.38 -6.51
C ASP A 350 4.00 21.61 -6.59
N GLU A 351 3.14 22.03 -7.53
CA GLU A 351 1.83 21.39 -7.76
C GLU A 351 1.97 19.88 -8.02
N LEU A 352 2.97 19.48 -8.81
CA LEU A 352 3.18 18.09 -9.20
C LEU A 352 3.62 17.22 -8.03
N GLU A 353 4.56 17.68 -7.21
CA GLU A 353 4.97 16.98 -5.99
C GLU A 353 3.82 16.88 -4.99
N PHE A 354 3.04 17.96 -4.83
CA PHE A 354 1.85 17.93 -3.97
C PHE A 354 0.84 16.88 -4.43
N GLU A 355 0.47 16.89 -5.71
CA GLU A 355 -0.49 15.94 -6.27
C GLU A 355 0.00 14.50 -6.18
N ARG A 356 1.29 14.25 -6.44
CA ARG A 356 1.88 12.92 -6.26
C ARG A 356 1.73 12.43 -4.83
N ARG A 357 2.03 13.26 -3.82
CA ARG A 357 1.88 12.87 -2.40
C ARG A 357 0.42 12.71 -2.01
N TYR A 358 -0.44 13.56 -2.54
CA TYR A 358 -1.87 13.42 -2.35
C TYR A 358 -2.35 12.05 -2.83
N TYR A 359 -2.04 11.64 -4.06
CA TYR A 359 -2.45 10.33 -4.58
C TYR A 359 -1.78 9.15 -3.85
N GLN A 360 -0.53 9.32 -3.39
CA GLN A 360 0.10 8.32 -2.51
C GLN A 360 -0.70 8.05 -1.25
N VAL A 361 -1.36 9.07 -0.70
CA VAL A 361 -2.24 8.87 0.45
C VAL A 361 -3.62 8.41 -0.01
N ALA A 362 -4.27 9.16 -0.89
CA ALA A 362 -5.65 8.91 -1.32
C ALA A 362 -5.88 7.49 -1.86
N CYS A 363 -4.90 6.93 -2.57
CA CYS A 363 -5.02 5.61 -3.18
C CYS A 363 -4.56 4.44 -2.28
N ASN A 364 -3.97 4.71 -1.11
CA ASN A 364 -3.30 3.67 -0.31
C ASN A 364 -3.60 3.75 1.19
N VAL A 365 -4.22 4.83 1.68
CA VAL A 365 -4.50 5.01 3.11
C VAL A 365 -5.53 4.00 3.59
N GLN A 366 -5.18 3.26 4.64
CA GLN A 366 -6.06 2.35 5.34
C GLN A 366 -6.51 3.01 6.65
N SER A 367 -7.82 3.01 6.88
CA SER A 367 -8.37 3.39 8.18
C SER A 367 -8.06 2.30 9.19
N PHE A 368 -7.59 2.67 10.36
CA PHE A 368 -7.36 1.77 11.48
C PHE A 368 -7.56 2.50 12.80
N GLY A 369 -7.76 1.75 13.88
CA GLY A 369 -7.86 2.31 15.23
C GLY A 369 -7.56 1.25 16.27
N PRO A 370 -6.92 1.59 17.41
CA PRO A 370 -6.95 0.65 18.52
C PRO A 370 -8.41 0.42 18.93
N PRO A 371 -8.82 -0.83 19.23
CA PRO A 371 -10.08 -1.04 19.93
C PRO A 371 -10.08 -0.21 21.21
N CYS A 372 -11.26 0.22 21.67
CA CYS A 372 -11.38 1.05 22.87
C CYS A 372 -11.12 0.25 24.16
N VAL A 373 -9.92 -0.32 24.28
CA VAL A 373 -9.49 -1.17 25.39
C VAL A 373 -9.67 -0.44 26.72
N THR A 374 -9.36 0.86 26.77
CA THR A 374 -9.53 1.67 27.98
C THR A 374 -10.97 1.68 28.50
N TRP A 375 -11.97 1.79 27.62
CA TRP A 375 -13.37 1.79 28.02
C TRP A 375 -13.85 0.39 28.40
N HIS A 376 -13.46 -0.63 27.64
CA HIS A 376 -13.83 -2.02 27.95
C HIS A 376 -13.24 -2.49 29.29
N GLU A 377 -11.98 -2.18 29.56
CA GLU A 377 -11.34 -2.44 30.85
C GLU A 377 -12.05 -1.68 31.99
N PHE A 378 -12.42 -0.42 31.77
CA PHE A 378 -13.19 0.36 32.73
C PHE A 378 -14.53 -0.30 33.04
N VAL A 379 -15.32 -0.68 32.02
CA VAL A 379 -16.64 -1.31 32.20
C VAL A 379 -16.52 -2.62 32.94
N ALA A 380 -15.57 -3.48 32.53
CA ALA A 380 -15.32 -4.77 33.18
C ALA A 380 -14.95 -4.58 34.67
N GLU A 381 -14.02 -3.69 34.96
CA GLU A 381 -13.57 -3.41 36.33
C GLU A 381 -14.66 -2.71 37.16
N PHE A 382 -15.44 -1.81 36.56
CA PHE A 382 -16.56 -1.13 37.20
C PHE A 382 -17.63 -2.12 37.65
N HIS A 383 -18.00 -3.07 36.79
CA HIS A 383 -18.94 -4.13 37.16
C HIS A 383 -18.35 -5.11 38.17
N ARG A 384 -17.08 -5.49 38.02
CA ARG A 384 -16.39 -6.39 38.97
C ARG A 384 -16.29 -5.81 40.38
N THR A 385 -16.14 -4.50 40.49
CA THR A 385 -16.02 -3.79 41.78
C THR A 385 -17.32 -3.20 42.30
N ALA A 386 -18.43 -3.43 41.58
CA ALA A 386 -19.74 -2.89 41.92
C ALA A 386 -20.17 -3.32 43.33
N ARG A 387 -20.62 -2.35 44.13
CA ARG A 387 -21.22 -2.58 45.45
C ARG A 387 -22.63 -2.02 45.48
N PRO A 388 -23.58 -2.65 46.20
CA PRO A 388 -24.87 -2.04 46.47
C PRO A 388 -24.67 -0.66 47.11
N GLY A 389 -25.12 0.39 46.44
CA GLY A 389 -24.93 1.76 46.93
C GLY A 389 -25.29 2.82 45.91
N GLU A 390 -25.74 3.97 46.41
CA GLU A 390 -26.21 5.09 45.59
C GLU A 390 -25.14 5.62 44.63
N ASN A 391 -23.87 5.64 45.06
CA ASN A 391 -22.77 6.16 44.23
C ASN A 391 -22.47 5.31 42.99
N HIS A 392 -22.49 3.97 43.10
CA HIS A 392 -22.32 3.10 41.92
C HIS A 392 -23.47 3.27 40.94
N ARG A 393 -24.72 3.34 41.45
CA ARG A 393 -25.90 3.57 40.62
C ARG A 393 -25.84 4.91 39.89
N ARG A 394 -25.46 5.98 40.58
CA ARG A 394 -25.30 7.31 39.98
C ARG A 394 -24.18 7.35 38.94
N VAL A 395 -23.05 6.68 39.15
CA VAL A 395 -22.00 6.60 38.11
C VAL A 395 -22.51 5.85 36.88
N ALA A 396 -23.24 4.74 37.07
CA ALA A 396 -23.82 3.98 35.96
C ALA A 396 -24.83 4.82 35.13
N GLN A 397 -25.61 5.69 35.78
CA GLN A 397 -26.53 6.61 35.10
C GLN A 397 -25.83 7.67 34.24
N GLU A 398 -24.57 8.00 34.55
CA GLU A 398 -23.78 8.99 33.82
C GLU A 398 -22.94 8.37 32.69
N MET A 399 -22.91 7.04 32.56
CA MET A 399 -22.21 6.36 31.47
C MET A 399 -22.93 6.58 30.14
N ARG A 400 -22.19 7.05 29.13
CA ARG A 400 -22.73 7.48 27.82
C ARG A 400 -22.71 6.38 26.75
N GLY A 401 -22.58 5.12 27.16
CA GLY A 401 -22.34 3.99 26.26
C GLY A 401 -20.89 3.91 25.78
N GLU A 402 -20.62 3.05 24.80
CA GLU A 402 -19.30 2.89 24.21
C GLU A 402 -18.91 4.17 23.42
N PRO A 403 -17.73 4.75 23.71
CA PRO A 403 -17.24 5.90 22.95
C PRO A 403 -16.93 5.48 21.49
N LYS A 404 -16.95 6.44 20.56
CA LYS A 404 -16.54 6.11 19.18
C LYS A 404 -15.06 5.74 19.14
N ASP A 405 -14.72 4.83 18.24
CA ASP A 405 -13.33 4.43 18.07
C ASP A 405 -12.44 5.58 17.64
N VAL A 406 -11.18 5.48 18.06
CA VAL A 406 -10.10 6.36 17.63
C VAL A 406 -9.73 5.99 16.19
N THR A 407 -10.17 6.78 15.23
CA THR A 407 -9.84 6.55 13.81
C THR A 407 -8.56 7.26 13.37
N PHE A 408 -7.65 6.51 12.75
CA PHE A 408 -6.44 6.98 12.09
C PHE A 408 -6.42 6.55 10.62
N GLY A 409 -5.78 7.34 9.77
CA GLY A 409 -5.33 6.90 8.45
C GLY A 409 -3.86 6.50 8.51
N GLY A 410 -3.51 5.33 7.97
CA GLY A 410 -2.14 4.83 7.91
C GLY A 410 -1.74 4.32 6.52
N LEU A 411 -0.45 4.45 6.18
CA LEU A 411 0.15 3.84 4.99
C LEU A 411 0.92 2.58 5.35
N TYR A 412 0.49 1.44 4.85
CA TYR A 412 0.98 0.11 5.23
C TYR A 412 1.73 -0.53 4.07
N ALA A 413 2.99 -0.91 4.29
CA ALA A 413 3.86 -1.29 3.18
C ALA A 413 3.36 -2.54 2.44
N LEU A 414 2.92 -3.56 3.18
CA LEU A 414 2.46 -4.83 2.62
C LEU A 414 0.95 -4.81 2.36
N GLN A 415 0.15 -4.32 3.30
CA GLN A 415 -1.32 -4.28 3.15
C GLN A 415 -1.76 -3.47 1.92
N SER A 416 -1.10 -2.34 1.60
CA SER A 416 -1.42 -1.54 0.40
C SER A 416 -1.09 -2.26 -0.92
N SER A 417 -0.54 -3.48 -0.89
CA SER A 417 -0.31 -4.32 -2.08
C SER A 417 -1.47 -5.27 -2.39
N LEU A 418 -2.49 -5.36 -1.51
CA LEU A 418 -3.70 -6.13 -1.77
C LEU A 418 -4.55 -5.46 -2.84
N ASN A 419 -4.92 -6.20 -3.89
CA ASN A 419 -5.79 -5.69 -4.94
C ASN A 419 -7.27 -5.70 -4.54
N HIS A 420 -8.07 -4.96 -5.29
CA HIS A 420 -9.51 -4.90 -5.10
C HIS A 420 -10.26 -6.07 -5.77
N SER A 421 -11.21 -6.64 -5.04
CA SER A 421 -12.35 -7.39 -5.60
C SER A 421 -13.64 -6.93 -4.93
N CYS A 422 -14.74 -6.78 -5.69
CA CYS A 422 -16.06 -6.55 -5.11
C CYS A 422 -16.60 -7.76 -4.33
N ASP A 423 -15.91 -8.89 -4.42
CA ASP A 423 -16.10 -10.11 -3.64
C ASP A 423 -14.73 -10.52 -3.06
N LYS A 424 -14.34 -9.87 -1.96
CA LYS A 424 -13.06 -10.10 -1.28
C LYS A 424 -12.96 -11.49 -0.68
N ASN A 425 -11.73 -12.01 -0.61
CA ASN A 425 -11.40 -13.27 0.06
C ASN A 425 -10.57 -13.07 1.34
N VAL A 426 -10.21 -11.83 1.68
CA VAL A 426 -9.58 -11.48 2.96
C VAL A 426 -10.28 -10.32 3.65
N ASP A 427 -10.17 -10.28 4.98
CA ASP A 427 -10.56 -9.16 5.83
C ASP A 427 -9.32 -8.45 6.36
N VAL A 428 -9.34 -7.12 6.34
CA VAL A 428 -8.35 -6.26 7.01
C VAL A 428 -8.99 -5.81 8.32
N MET A 429 -8.37 -6.14 9.44
CA MET A 429 -8.91 -5.88 10.78
C MET A 429 -7.87 -5.14 11.61
N ASP A 430 -8.34 -4.34 12.57
CA ASP A 430 -7.46 -3.72 13.55
C ASP A 430 -6.79 -4.77 14.42
N ALA A 431 -5.51 -4.55 14.74
CA ALA A 431 -4.72 -5.45 15.57
C ALA A 431 -3.67 -4.70 16.40
N VAL A 432 -3.12 -5.40 17.38
CA VAL A 432 -1.88 -4.99 18.05
C VAL A 432 -0.72 -5.75 17.42
N VAL A 433 0.31 -5.03 17.00
CA VAL A 433 1.55 -5.53 16.40
C VAL A 433 2.70 -4.92 17.19
N ASP A 434 3.51 -5.76 17.83
CA ASP A 434 4.62 -5.33 18.70
C ASP A 434 4.22 -4.28 19.75
N GLY A 435 3.06 -4.49 20.38
CA GLY A 435 2.51 -3.58 21.39
C GLY A 435 1.95 -2.26 20.86
N LYS A 436 1.89 -2.07 19.53
CA LYS A 436 1.36 -0.86 18.89
C LYS A 436 0.16 -1.19 17.99
N PRO A 437 -0.80 -0.27 17.83
CA PRO A 437 -1.89 -0.41 16.87
C PRO A 437 -1.39 -0.57 15.43
N GLY A 438 -1.97 -1.53 14.71
CA GLY A 438 -1.70 -1.85 13.32
C GLY A 438 -2.86 -2.65 12.73
N VAL A 439 -2.59 -3.45 11.71
CA VAL A 439 -3.62 -4.28 11.05
C VAL A 439 -3.21 -5.74 10.96
N VAL A 440 -4.20 -6.61 10.94
CA VAL A 440 -4.07 -8.04 10.63
C VAL A 440 -4.93 -8.38 9.42
N ILE A 441 -4.39 -9.23 8.55
CA ILE A 441 -5.08 -9.72 7.36
C ILE A 441 -5.46 -11.17 7.61
N ARG A 442 -6.76 -11.49 7.51
CA ARG A 442 -7.28 -12.85 7.71
C ARG A 442 -8.03 -13.35 6.49
N ALA A 443 -7.93 -14.64 6.23
CA ALA A 443 -8.70 -15.29 5.18
C ALA A 443 -10.18 -15.31 5.56
N LYS A 444 -11.04 -14.84 4.65
CA LYS A 444 -12.51 -14.86 4.80
C LYS A 444 -13.12 -16.19 4.35
N GLN A 445 -12.36 -16.96 3.58
CA GLN A 445 -12.75 -18.26 3.01
C GLN A 445 -11.47 -19.05 2.73
N PRO A 446 -11.54 -20.37 2.48
CA PRO A 446 -10.36 -21.14 2.09
C PRO A 446 -9.75 -20.61 0.78
N ILE A 447 -8.42 -20.50 0.72
CA ILE A 447 -7.68 -20.00 -0.44
C ILE A 447 -6.61 -21.04 -0.81
N LYS A 448 -6.57 -21.45 -2.07
CA LYS A 448 -5.56 -22.39 -2.56
C LYS A 448 -4.20 -21.73 -2.75
N LYS A 449 -3.13 -22.51 -2.63
CA LYS A 449 -1.77 -22.11 -2.98
C LYS A 449 -1.74 -21.43 -4.35
N GLY A 450 -1.09 -20.27 -4.42
CA GLY A 450 -1.03 -19.45 -5.63
C GLY A 450 -2.29 -18.63 -5.92
N GLY A 451 -3.30 -18.66 -5.04
CA GLY A 451 -4.45 -17.75 -5.10
C GLY A 451 -4.07 -16.32 -4.70
N GLU A 452 -4.57 -15.34 -5.44
CA GLU A 452 -4.40 -13.92 -5.11
C GLU A 452 -5.33 -13.51 -3.96
N LEU A 453 -4.82 -12.64 -3.09
CA LEU A 453 -5.57 -12.03 -2.00
C LEU A 453 -6.20 -10.71 -2.44
N TYR A 454 -7.49 -10.58 -2.20
CA TYR A 454 -8.28 -9.41 -2.56
C TYR A 454 -8.99 -8.83 -1.34
N THR A 455 -8.88 -7.51 -1.19
CA THR A 455 -9.67 -6.70 -0.26
C THR A 455 -10.70 -5.85 -1.00
N THR A 456 -11.48 -5.03 -0.29
CA THR A 456 -12.42 -4.06 -0.85
C THR A 456 -11.94 -2.63 -0.58
N TYR A 457 -11.92 -1.79 -1.62
CA TYR A 457 -11.51 -0.38 -1.50
C TYR A 457 -12.68 0.60 -1.33
N ILE A 458 -13.90 0.08 -1.51
CA ILE A 458 -15.14 0.84 -1.56
C ILE A 458 -16.24 0.06 -0.85
N ASP A 459 -17.33 0.74 -0.51
CA ASP A 459 -18.55 0.06 -0.09
C ASP A 459 -19.09 -0.80 -1.25
N THR A 460 -19.28 -2.09 -0.97
CA THR A 460 -19.72 -3.06 -1.95
C THR A 460 -21.22 -3.34 -1.90
N SER A 461 -21.98 -2.65 -1.05
CA SER A 461 -23.45 -2.63 -1.03
C SER A 461 -24.03 -1.96 -2.30
N MET A 462 -23.29 -1.00 -2.87
CA MET A 462 -23.63 -0.25 -4.07
C MET A 462 -23.84 -1.13 -5.31
N GLN A 463 -24.62 -0.65 -6.27
CA GLN A 463 -24.80 -1.30 -7.58
C GLN A 463 -23.52 -1.25 -8.41
N ARG A 464 -23.39 -2.19 -9.36
CA ARG A 464 -22.19 -2.32 -10.20
C ARG A 464 -21.78 -1.00 -10.89
N PRO A 465 -22.70 -0.19 -11.47
CA PRO A 465 -22.32 1.08 -12.09
C PRO A 465 -21.67 2.03 -11.09
N GLN A 466 -22.27 2.16 -9.90
CA GLN A 466 -21.77 3.02 -8.83
C GLN A 466 -20.40 2.54 -8.34
N ARG A 467 -20.26 1.24 -8.05
CA ARG A 467 -18.98 0.65 -7.62
C ARG A 467 -17.86 0.93 -8.64
N ARG A 468 -18.12 0.66 -9.92
CA ARG A 468 -17.14 0.88 -11.00
C ARG A 468 -16.82 2.36 -11.20
N ALA A 469 -17.81 3.25 -11.10
CA ALA A 469 -17.58 4.70 -11.18
C ALA A 469 -16.72 5.23 -10.02
N TRP A 470 -16.98 4.78 -8.79
CA TRP A 470 -16.15 5.13 -7.62
C TRP A 470 -14.72 4.63 -7.75
N LEU A 471 -14.53 3.38 -8.17
CA LEU A 471 -13.19 2.80 -8.39
C LEU A 471 -12.44 3.53 -9.50
N TYR A 472 -13.10 3.88 -10.60
CA TYR A 472 -12.48 4.65 -11.67
C TYR A 472 -12.09 6.06 -11.21
N ARG A 473 -12.97 6.72 -10.45
CA ARG A 473 -12.71 8.08 -9.95
C ARG A 473 -11.57 8.14 -8.94
N ALA A 474 -11.50 7.18 -8.01
CA ALA A 474 -10.55 7.21 -6.90
C ALA A 474 -9.25 6.42 -7.17
N TYR A 475 -9.32 5.35 -7.96
CA TYR A 475 -8.22 4.41 -8.18
C TYR A 475 -7.88 4.16 -9.66
N HIS A 476 -8.61 4.80 -10.59
CA HIS A 476 -8.31 4.81 -12.02
C HIS A 476 -8.27 3.44 -12.71
N PHE A 477 -9.13 2.51 -12.29
CA PHE A 477 -9.31 1.22 -12.98
C PHE A 477 -10.77 0.79 -13.06
N TRP A 478 -11.07 -0.08 -14.03
CA TRP A 478 -12.35 -0.75 -14.14
C TRP A 478 -12.27 -2.13 -13.50
N CYS A 479 -13.09 -2.39 -12.48
CA CYS A 479 -13.09 -3.70 -11.83
C CYS A 479 -13.65 -4.79 -12.73
N GLU A 480 -12.86 -5.84 -12.95
CA GLU A 480 -13.21 -7.03 -13.72
C GLU A 480 -13.35 -8.28 -12.83
N CYS A 481 -13.57 -8.12 -11.52
CA CYS A 481 -13.73 -9.25 -10.62
C CYS A 481 -14.95 -10.12 -11.00
N GLN A 482 -15.01 -11.36 -10.49
CA GLN A 482 -16.10 -12.30 -10.80
C GLN A 482 -17.48 -11.70 -10.53
N ARG A 483 -17.64 -10.94 -9.45
CA ARG A 483 -18.90 -10.25 -9.16
C ARG A 483 -19.26 -9.21 -10.22
N CYS A 484 -18.30 -8.40 -10.68
CA CYS A 484 -18.54 -7.45 -11.78
C CYS A 484 -18.73 -8.12 -13.15
N LYS A 485 -18.31 -9.37 -13.34
CA LYS A 485 -18.59 -10.14 -14.55
C LYS A 485 -20.03 -10.68 -14.59
N TYR A 486 -20.60 -11.02 -13.44
CA TYR A 486 -21.92 -11.65 -13.35
C TYR A 486 -23.04 -10.76 -12.80
N GLU A 487 -22.73 -9.52 -12.41
CA GLU A 487 -23.73 -8.47 -12.21
C GLU A 487 -23.84 -7.59 -13.46
N GLY A 488 -25.05 -7.12 -13.76
CA GLY A 488 -25.32 -6.15 -14.82
C GLY A 488 -25.34 -4.71 -14.29
N ASP A 489 -25.48 -3.75 -15.21
CA ASP A 489 -25.63 -2.34 -14.87
C ASP A 489 -27.11 -1.96 -14.68
N ASP A 490 -27.98 -2.45 -15.56
CA ASP A 490 -29.43 -2.29 -15.51
C ASP A 490 -30.16 -3.37 -16.34
N CYS A 491 -31.48 -3.22 -16.46
CA CYS A 491 -32.34 -4.15 -17.21
C CYS A 491 -32.28 -4.01 -18.74
N SER A 492 -31.51 -3.06 -19.28
CA SER A 492 -31.42 -2.79 -20.71
C SER A 492 -30.43 -3.70 -21.45
N ILE A 493 -29.55 -4.41 -20.73
CA ILE A 493 -28.53 -5.29 -21.31
C ILE A 493 -28.54 -6.64 -20.59
N CYS A 494 -28.60 -7.73 -21.37
CA CYS A 494 -28.50 -9.08 -20.83
C CYS A 494 -27.08 -9.30 -20.29
N THR A 495 -26.97 -9.61 -19.00
CA THR A 495 -25.69 -9.82 -18.29
C THR A 495 -24.87 -10.98 -18.87
N GLN A 496 -25.52 -11.96 -19.53
CA GLN A 496 -24.83 -13.12 -20.10
C GLN A 496 -24.35 -12.90 -21.55
N CYS A 497 -25.22 -12.40 -22.44
CA CYS A 497 -24.93 -12.37 -23.87
C CYS A 497 -24.77 -10.95 -24.45
N GLY A 498 -24.92 -9.90 -23.64
CA GLY A 498 -24.79 -8.51 -24.08
C GLY A 498 -25.92 -8.01 -24.99
N LYS A 499 -26.95 -8.82 -25.26
CA LYS A 499 -28.13 -8.41 -26.03
C LYS A 499 -28.76 -7.18 -25.39
N LYS A 500 -29.17 -6.18 -26.19
CA LYS A 500 -29.92 -5.00 -25.73
C LYS A 500 -31.42 -5.31 -25.68
N ALA A 501 -32.08 -4.82 -24.64
CA ALA A 501 -33.52 -4.89 -24.48
C ALA A 501 -34.22 -3.98 -25.49
N ARG A 502 -35.49 -4.29 -25.81
CA ARG A 502 -36.36 -3.35 -26.54
C ARG A 502 -36.83 -2.28 -25.56
N LYS A 503 -37.12 -1.08 -26.06
CA LYS A 503 -37.43 0.12 -25.25
C LYS A 503 -38.52 -0.14 -24.19
N ASP A 504 -39.52 -0.95 -24.52
CA ASP A 504 -40.67 -1.24 -23.66
C ASP A 504 -40.67 -2.67 -23.08
N SER A 505 -39.56 -3.40 -23.18
CA SER A 505 -39.45 -4.78 -22.71
C SER A 505 -38.11 -5.02 -22.01
N PRO A 506 -37.97 -4.56 -20.76
CA PRO A 506 -36.76 -4.76 -19.97
C PRO A 506 -36.57 -6.24 -19.65
N PHE A 507 -35.32 -6.66 -19.49
CA PHE A 507 -35.03 -8.04 -19.14
C PHE A 507 -35.37 -8.37 -17.69
N SER A 508 -35.72 -9.63 -17.45
CA SER A 508 -36.04 -10.13 -16.12
C SER A 508 -34.79 -10.12 -15.24
N VAL A 509 -34.96 -9.59 -14.02
CA VAL A 509 -33.90 -9.58 -13.01
C VAL A 509 -33.81 -10.94 -12.32
N CYS A 510 -32.61 -11.32 -11.88
CA CYS A 510 -32.45 -12.45 -10.97
C CYS A 510 -33.16 -12.16 -9.64
N SER A 511 -34.18 -12.95 -9.33
CA SER A 511 -35.05 -12.83 -8.15
C SER A 511 -34.33 -13.02 -6.79
N ARG A 512 -33.07 -13.44 -6.79
CA ARG A 512 -32.28 -13.61 -5.57
C ARG A 512 -31.37 -12.42 -5.28
N CYS A 513 -30.55 -12.01 -6.24
CA CYS A 513 -29.59 -10.93 -6.02
C CYS A 513 -30.10 -9.56 -6.42
N HIS A 514 -31.05 -9.50 -7.36
CA HIS A 514 -31.56 -8.26 -7.95
C HIS A 514 -30.45 -7.41 -8.63
N ARG A 515 -29.32 -8.02 -8.99
CA ARG A 515 -28.14 -7.35 -9.60
C ARG A 515 -27.76 -7.87 -10.98
N ALA A 516 -28.51 -8.80 -11.57
CA ALA A 516 -28.24 -9.38 -12.89
C ALA A 516 -29.53 -9.52 -13.68
N TRP A 517 -29.49 -9.27 -14.99
CA TRP A 517 -30.66 -9.23 -15.86
C TRP A 517 -30.46 -10.15 -17.07
N TYR A 518 -31.47 -10.93 -17.44
CA TYR A 518 -31.36 -11.96 -18.47
C TYR A 518 -32.47 -11.89 -19.50
N CYS A 519 -32.10 -11.96 -20.78
CA CYS A 519 -33.07 -11.97 -21.89
C CYS A 519 -33.86 -13.28 -22.02
N SER A 520 -33.42 -14.34 -21.34
CA SER A 520 -34.10 -15.63 -21.32
C SER A 520 -33.68 -16.48 -20.12
N PRO A 521 -34.49 -17.45 -19.70
CA PRO A 521 -34.10 -18.45 -18.70
C PRO A 521 -32.83 -19.22 -19.09
N GLN A 522 -32.59 -19.41 -20.40
CA GLN A 522 -31.37 -20.07 -20.88
C GLN A 522 -30.12 -19.25 -20.59
N CYS A 523 -30.16 -17.93 -20.83
CA CYS A 523 -29.04 -17.04 -20.46
C CYS A 523 -28.77 -17.06 -18.96
N GLN A 524 -29.82 -17.08 -18.14
CA GLN A 524 -29.68 -17.21 -16.69
C GLN A 524 -29.02 -18.54 -16.30
N LYS A 525 -29.46 -19.68 -16.87
CA LYS A 525 -28.86 -21.00 -16.59
C LYS A 525 -27.39 -21.07 -16.98
N VAL A 526 -27.01 -20.50 -18.12
CA VAL A 526 -25.61 -20.44 -18.57
C VAL A 526 -24.77 -19.60 -17.60
N ALA A 527 -25.21 -18.39 -17.28
CA ALA A 527 -24.52 -17.53 -16.32
C ALA A 527 -24.40 -18.19 -14.93
N TRP A 528 -25.45 -18.88 -14.49
CA TRP A 528 -25.52 -19.58 -13.21
C TRP A 528 -24.43 -20.65 -13.09
N LYS A 529 -24.31 -21.51 -14.11
CA LYS A 529 -23.27 -22.55 -14.18
C LYS A 529 -21.87 -21.97 -14.30
N ALA A 530 -21.71 -20.88 -15.07
CA ALA A 530 -20.42 -20.27 -15.32
C ALA A 530 -19.80 -19.59 -14.09
N GLY A 531 -20.62 -19.00 -13.21
CA GLY A 531 -20.11 -18.40 -11.99
C GLY A 531 -21.07 -17.53 -11.20
N HIS A 532 -22.23 -17.15 -11.76
CA HIS A 532 -23.21 -16.34 -11.04
C HIS A 532 -23.65 -17.02 -9.74
N LYS A 533 -23.78 -18.36 -9.69
CA LYS A 533 -24.13 -19.09 -8.45
C LYS A 533 -23.21 -18.74 -7.27
N LYS A 534 -21.93 -18.46 -7.52
CA LYS A 534 -20.92 -18.18 -6.47
C LYS A 534 -21.05 -16.76 -5.91
N ILE A 535 -21.50 -15.80 -6.71
CA ILE A 535 -21.61 -14.38 -6.31
C ILE A 535 -23.04 -13.95 -6.00
N CYS A 536 -24.03 -14.78 -6.33
CA CYS A 536 -25.44 -14.49 -6.12
C CYS A 536 -25.80 -14.54 -4.63
N LYS A 537 -25.90 -13.36 -4.00
CA LYS A 537 -26.37 -13.20 -2.62
C LYS A 537 -27.51 -12.19 -2.55
N ALA A 538 -28.38 -12.38 -1.57
CA ALA A 538 -29.41 -11.41 -1.25
C ALA A 538 -28.73 -10.15 -0.71
N TRP A 539 -29.17 -8.99 -1.20
CA TRP A 539 -28.76 -7.70 -0.68
C TRP A 539 -29.95 -7.09 0.06
N PRO A 540 -29.74 -6.42 1.20
CA PRO A 540 -30.78 -5.59 1.78
C PRO A 540 -31.32 -4.65 0.71
N THR A 541 -32.64 -4.67 0.50
CA THR A 541 -33.30 -3.64 -0.28
C THR A 541 -33.25 -2.37 0.55
N ASN A 542 -32.49 -1.37 0.09
CA ASN A 542 -32.52 -0.03 0.68
C ASN A 542 -33.92 0.57 0.61
#